data_AF-A0A4Y6R222-F1
#
_entry.id   AF-A0A4Y6R222-F1
#
_cell.length_a   1.000
_cell.length_b   1.000
_cell.length_c   1.000
_cell.angle_alpha   90.00
_cell.angle_beta   90.00
_cell.angle_gamma   90.00
#
_symmetry.space_group_name_H-M   'P 1'
#
loop_
_entity.id
_entity.type
_entity.pdbx_description
1 polymer ?
#
loop_
_entity_poly.entity_id
_entity_poly.type
_entity_poly.pdbx_seq_one_letter_code
_entity_poly.pdbx_strand_id
1 'polypeptide(L)' 'MGTNTGVPLMHMYANDITLHLGVSHPRAVLPELLDWVHTNNFPAEKVTSHLAHFDDAPTAYAEHTTKLVLDRPALIQG' A
#
# COMPACT_ATOMS: atom_id res chain seq x y z
N MET A 1 13.79 20.77 -0.32
CA MET A 1 13.39 19.54 0.40
C MET A 1 14.65 18.76 0.72
N GLY A 2 14.81 18.26 1.95
CA GLY A 2 16.08 17.77 2.47
C GLY A 2 16.65 16.62 1.62
N THR A 3 17.88 16.78 1.16
CA THR A 3 18.60 15.82 0.31
C THR A 3 19.12 14.60 1.06
N ASN A 4 18.97 14.57 2.40
CA ASN A 4 19.48 13.51 3.26
C ASN A 4 18.43 13.09 4.30
N THR A 5 18.33 11.79 4.53
CA THR A 5 17.61 11.19 5.66
C THR A 5 18.64 10.78 6.71
N GLY A 6 18.49 11.29 7.94
CA GLY A 6 19.34 10.88 9.05
C GLY A 6 19.02 9.44 9.47
N VAL A 7 20.04 8.58 9.50
CA VAL A 7 19.92 7.17 9.92
C VAL A 7 20.79 6.97 11.18
N PRO A 8 20.27 6.33 12.25
CA PRO A 8 21.00 6.18 13.52
C PRO A 8 22.04 5.05 13.46
N LEU A 9 23.10 5.23 12.66
CA LEU A 9 24.08 4.18 12.34
C LEU A 9 24.72 3.54 13.58
N MET A 10 25.07 4.33 14.61
CA MET A 10 25.67 3.80 15.83
C MET A 10 24.70 2.90 16.62
N HIS A 11 23.41 3.23 16.64
CA HIS A 11 22.39 2.39 17.27
C HIS A 11 22.19 1.09 16.49
N MET A 12 22.20 1.15 15.16
CA MET A 12 22.09 -0.04 14.31
C MET A 12 23.29 -0.96 14.49
N TYR A 13 24.51 -0.41 14.52
CA TYR A 13 25.72 -1.18 14.80
C TYR A 13 25.64 -1.88 16.16
N ALA A 14 25.23 -1.17 17.20
CA ALA A 14 25.15 -1.72 18.54
C ALA A 14 24.07 -2.82 18.70
N ASN A 15 23.08 -2.87 17.80
CA ASN A 15 21.94 -3.77 17.88
C ASN A 15 21.85 -4.75 16.70
N ASP A 16 22.90 -4.87 15.90
CA ASP A 16 22.95 -5.75 14.71
C ASP A 16 21.75 -5.54 13.75
N ILE A 17 21.35 -4.28 13.55
CA ILE A 17 20.22 -3.92 12.70
C ILE A 17 20.67 -3.81 11.25
N THR A 18 20.06 -4.60 10.37
CA THR A 18 20.23 -4.50 8.91
C THR A 18 19.14 -3.64 8.28
N LEU A 19 19.53 -2.68 7.43
CA LEU A 19 18.62 -1.83 6.66
C LEU A 19 18.58 -2.27 5.20
N HIS A 20 17.42 -2.73 4.74
CA HIS A 20 17.16 -3.02 3.33
C HIS A 20 16.52 -1.81 2.65
N LEU A 21 17.19 -1.26 1.63
CA LEU A 21 16.72 -0.12 0.84
C LEU A 21 16.44 -0.54 -0.60
N GLY A 22 15.44 0.09 -1.21
CA GLY A 22 15.11 -0.13 -2.62
C GLY A 22 13.64 0.15 -2.90
N VAL A 23 13.29 0.22 -4.19
CA VAL A 23 11.89 0.28 -4.62
C VAL A 23 11.26 -1.10 -4.43
N SER A 24 10.04 -1.13 -3.89
CA SER A 24 9.25 -2.36 -3.77
C SER A 24 9.15 -3.08 -5.12
N HIS A 25 9.45 -4.38 -5.14
CA HIS A 25 9.25 -5.27 -6.30
C HIS A 25 8.05 -6.22 -6.08
N PRO A 26 6.82 -5.70 -5.93
CA PRO A 26 5.67 -6.51 -5.56
C PRO A 26 5.33 -7.58 -6.60
N ARG A 27 5.66 -7.36 -7.88
CA ARG A 27 5.33 -8.28 -8.98
C ARG A 27 5.88 -9.69 -8.75
N ALA A 28 7.04 -9.82 -8.08
CA ALA A 28 7.65 -11.12 -7.82
C ALA A 28 6.81 -12.01 -6.90
N VAL A 29 6.06 -11.41 -5.96
CA VAL A 29 5.29 -12.13 -4.93
C VAL A 29 3.78 -12.02 -5.12
N LEU A 30 3.32 -11.09 -5.97
CA LEU A 30 1.90 -10.77 -6.11
C LEU A 30 1.00 -11.98 -6.43
N PRO A 31 1.37 -12.92 -7.33
CA PRO A 31 0.52 -14.07 -7.61
C PRO A 31 0.26 -14.95 -6.39
N GLU A 32 1.31 -15.29 -5.64
CA GLU A 32 1.22 -16.10 -4.41
C GLU A 32 0.45 -15.35 -3.32
N LEU A 33 0.68 -14.04 -3.19
CA LEU A 33 -0.04 -13.21 -2.23
C LEU A 33 -1.55 -13.18 -2.51
N LEU A 34 -1.96 -13.05 -3.77
CA LEU A 34 -3.38 -13.02 -4.14
C LEU A 34 -4.05 -14.37 -3.87
N ASP A 35 -3.37 -15.48 -4.17
CA ASP A 35 -3.85 -16.83 -3.83
C ASP A 35 -4.01 -17.01 -2.33
N TRP A 36 -3.04 -16.53 -1.54
CA TRP A 36 -3.10 -16.56 -0.08
C TRP A 36 -4.26 -15.72 0.46
N VAL A 37 -4.45 -14.49 -0.05
CA VAL A 37 -5.57 -13.61 0.36
C VAL A 37 -6.91 -14.29 0.09
N HIS A 38 -7.07 -14.91 -1.08
CA HIS A 38 -8.28 -15.62 -1.44
C HIS A 38 -8.51 -16.85 -0.53
N THR A 39 -7.50 -17.69 -0.37
CA THR A 39 -7.57 -18.94 0.41
C THR A 39 -7.84 -18.68 1.89
N ASN A 40 -7.26 -17.63 2.47
CA ASN A 40 -7.32 -17.36 3.90
C ASN A 40 -8.42 -16.37 4.28
N ASN A 41 -9.26 -15.94 3.32
CA ASN A 41 -10.29 -14.92 3.52
C ASN A 41 -9.73 -13.69 4.26
N PHE A 42 -8.59 -13.19 3.78
CA PHE A 42 -7.89 -12.10 4.45
C PHE A 42 -8.72 -10.80 4.37
N PRO A 43 -9.02 -10.14 5.52
CA PRO A 43 -9.94 -8.99 5.57
C PRO A 43 -9.24 -7.69 5.14
N ALA A 44 -8.91 -7.57 3.85
CA ALA A 44 -8.19 -6.44 3.27
C ALA A 44 -8.95 -5.10 3.36
N GLU A 45 -10.26 -5.14 3.52
CA GLU A 45 -11.13 -3.98 3.71
C GLU A 45 -10.84 -3.23 5.01
N LYS A 46 -10.30 -3.90 6.04
CA LYS A 46 -9.99 -3.27 7.33
C LYS A 46 -8.94 -2.16 7.25
N VAL A 47 -8.10 -2.18 6.23
CA VAL A 47 -7.08 -1.14 6.02
C VAL A 47 -7.55 -0.04 5.08
N THR A 48 -8.70 -0.20 4.42
CA THR A 48 -9.31 0.84 3.57
C THR A 48 -10.01 1.85 4.47
N SER A 49 -9.53 3.10 4.46
CA SER A 49 -10.08 4.15 5.31
C SER A 49 -11.14 5.01 4.61
N HIS A 50 -11.17 5.01 3.28
CA HIS A 50 -12.22 5.68 2.51
C HIS A 50 -12.51 4.91 1.22
N LEU A 51 -13.80 4.62 0.97
CA LEU A 51 -14.31 4.01 -0.25
C LEU A 51 -15.24 5.03 -0.91
N ALA A 52 -15.00 5.35 -2.17
CA ALA A 52 -15.79 6.34 -2.90
C ALA A 52 -16.04 5.90 -4.34
N HIS A 53 -17.11 6.43 -4.92
CA HIS A 53 -17.41 6.23 -6.33
C HIS A 53 -16.37 6.93 -7.21
N PHE A 54 -16.05 6.34 -8.35
CA PHE A 54 -15.06 6.87 -9.29
C PHE A 54 -15.38 8.30 -9.75
N ASP A 55 -16.66 8.67 -9.88
CA ASP A 55 -17.06 10.02 -10.26
C ASP A 55 -16.76 11.07 -9.19
N ASP A 56 -16.65 10.66 -7.92
CA ASP A 56 -16.33 11.52 -6.78
C ASP A 56 -14.83 11.66 -6.55
N ALA A 57 -14.00 11.06 -7.42
CA ALA A 57 -12.54 11.02 -7.26
C ALA A 57 -11.90 12.38 -6.95
N PRO A 58 -12.24 13.51 -7.62
CA PRO A 58 -11.63 14.80 -7.30
C PRO A 58 -11.85 15.23 -5.85
N THR A 59 -13.05 14.99 -5.31
CA THR A 59 -13.39 15.31 -3.93
C THR A 59 -12.76 14.32 -2.96
N ALA A 60 -12.85 13.02 -3.26
CA ALA A 60 -12.33 11.95 -2.42
C ALA A 60 -10.80 12.02 -2.24
N TYR A 61 -10.05 12.43 -3.28
CA TYR A 61 -8.60 12.65 -3.18
C TYR A 61 -8.23 13.87 -2.32
N ALA A 62 -9.12 14.84 -2.17
CA ALA A 62 -8.90 16.00 -1.31
C ALA A 62 -9.10 15.67 0.19
N GLU A 63 -9.71 14.54 0.50
CA GLU A 63 -9.94 14.12 1.87
C GLU A 63 -8.65 13.65 2.57
N HIS A 64 -8.54 13.94 3.87
CA HIS A 64 -7.46 13.45 4.70
C HIS A 64 -7.68 11.98 5.10
N THR A 65 -7.39 11.07 4.17
CA THR A 65 -7.48 9.62 4.36
C THR A 65 -6.13 8.93 4.14
N THR A 66 -5.97 7.72 4.69
CA THR A 66 -4.72 6.94 4.60
C THR A 66 -4.73 5.92 3.46
N LYS A 67 -5.91 5.45 3.03
CA LYS A 67 -6.09 4.47 1.96
C LYS A 67 -7.47 4.65 1.32
N LEU A 68 -7.51 5.45 0.26
CA LEU A 68 -8.66 5.61 -0.63
C LEU A 68 -8.73 4.44 -1.62
N VAL A 69 -9.91 3.83 -1.74
CA VAL A 69 -10.25 2.91 -2.83
C VAL A 69 -11.39 3.53 -3.63
N LEU A 70 -11.22 3.63 -4.96
CA LEU A 70 -12.28 4.05 -5.85
C LEU A 70 -12.96 2.83 -6.46
N ASP A 71 -14.28 2.77 -6.39
CA ASP A 71 -15.06 1.74 -7.06
C ASP A 71 -15.75 2.26 -8.31
N ARG A 72 -15.93 1.36 -9.28
CA ARG A 72 -16.75 1.61 -10.47
C ARG A 72 -17.20 0.31 -11.11
N PRO A 73 -18.32 0.32 -11.85
CA PRO A 73 -18.70 -0.79 -12.71
C PRO A 73 -17.60 -1.15 -13.72
N ALA A 74 -17.54 -2.43 -14.11
CA ALA A 74 -16.66 -2.88 -15.18
C ALA A 74 -17.04 -2.18 -16.51
N LEU A 75 -16.04 -1.66 -17.23
CA LEU A 75 -16.26 -0.97 -18.51
C LEU A 75 -16.52 -1.92 -19.68
N ILE A 76 -16.19 -3.19 -19.51
CA ILE A 76 -16.37 -4.22 -20.52
C ILE A 76 -17.04 -5.38 -19.80
N GLN A 77 -18.27 -5.70 -20.21
CA GLN A 77 -18.90 -6.95 -19.83
C GLN A 77 -18.33 -8.04 -20.75
N GLY A 78 -17.72 -9.06 -20.15
CA GLY A 78 -17.27 -10.24 -20.88
C GLY A 78 -18.43 -11.07 -21.40
#